data_AF-A0A0N4Y149-F1
#
_entry.id   AF-A0A0N4Y149-F1
#
_cell.length_a   1.000
_cell.length_b   1.000
_cell.length_c   1.000
_cell.angle_alpha   90.00
_cell.angle_beta   90.00
_cell.angle_gamma   90.00
#
_symmetry.space_group_name_H-M   'P 1'
#
loop_
_entity.id
_entity.type
_entity.pdbx_description
1 polymer ?
#
loop_
_entity_poly.entity_id
_entity_poly.type
_entity_poly.pdbx_seq_one_letter_code
_entity_poly.pdbx_strand_id
1 'polypeptide(L)'
;MALECAYKKKKFCGPVKEAYQLNNSSQHLLVGDKFKEDRERIFLANEKVLDVLKEKNKSGLIPALRSVFESETNAVFQVKVSCTGSQKTKDACNLGITAICLATEELVNATIVVADKAQKKKILKAYPTI
;
A
#
# COMPACT_ATOMS: atom_id res chain seq x y z
N MET A 1 5.81 -15.19 -12.19
CA MET A 1 4.82 -14.61 -13.12
C MET A 1 4.86 -13.10 -12.93
N ALA A 2 4.95 -12.30 -14.00
CA ALA A 2 5.04 -10.84 -13.86
C ALA A 2 3.65 -10.26 -13.56
N LEU A 3 3.53 -9.36 -12.59
CA LEU A 3 2.28 -8.65 -12.31
C LEU A 3 1.86 -7.85 -13.55
N GLU A 4 0.67 -8.12 -14.08
CA GLU A 4 0.10 -7.36 -15.17
C GLU A 4 -0.57 -6.08 -14.65
N CYS A 5 -0.58 -5.02 -15.46
CA CYS A 5 -1.25 -3.76 -15.14
C CYS A 5 -2.08 -3.30 -16.33
N ALA A 6 -3.40 -3.35 -16.19
CA ALA A 6 -4.35 -3.19 -17.28
C ALA A 6 -4.43 -1.74 -17.79
N TYR A 7 -4.13 -0.75 -16.95
CA TYR A 7 -4.07 0.66 -17.34
C TYR A 7 -2.86 1.02 -18.25
N LYS A 8 -1.84 0.15 -18.32
CA LYS A 8 -0.67 0.22 -19.23
C LYS A 8 0.18 1.51 -19.18
N LYS A 9 -0.11 2.47 -18.30
CA LYS A 9 0.73 3.66 -18.09
C LYS A 9 1.88 3.36 -17.15
N LYS A 10 3.11 3.30 -17.65
CA LYS A 10 4.32 2.94 -16.86
C LYS A 10 4.47 3.74 -15.57
N LYS A 11 4.25 5.07 -15.61
CA LYS A 11 4.35 5.95 -14.43
C LYS A 11 3.29 5.66 -13.34
N PHE A 12 2.21 4.98 -13.70
CA PHE A 12 1.19 4.51 -12.77
C PHE A 12 1.49 3.05 -12.34
N CYS A 13 1.69 2.17 -13.32
CA CYS A 13 1.84 0.75 -13.09
C CYS A 13 3.10 0.35 -12.33
N GLY A 14 4.21 1.11 -12.47
CA GLY A 14 5.43 0.86 -11.72
C GLY A 14 5.19 0.97 -10.21
N PRO A 15 4.78 2.15 -9.72
CA PRO A 15 4.47 2.35 -8.30
C PRO A 15 3.44 1.38 -7.74
N VAL A 16 2.34 1.09 -8.46
CA VAL A 16 1.33 0.12 -7.95
C VAL A 16 1.91 -1.30 -7.80
N LYS A 17 2.82 -1.73 -8.68
CA LYS A 17 3.49 -3.03 -8.54
C LYS A 17 4.49 -3.03 -7.40
N GLU A 18 5.20 -1.93 -7.19
CA GLU A 18 6.12 -1.77 -6.06
C GLU A 18 5.36 -1.84 -4.74
N ALA A 19 4.23 -1.13 -4.62
CA ALA A 19 3.35 -1.21 -3.46
C ALA A 19 2.90 -2.66 -3.18
N TYR A 20 2.56 -3.42 -4.22
CA TYR A 20 2.20 -4.83 -4.07
C TYR A 20 3.35 -5.67 -3.48
N GLN A 21 4.58 -5.44 -3.94
CA GLN A 21 5.77 -6.14 -3.46
C GLN A 21 6.14 -5.75 -2.02
N LEU A 22 6.00 -4.48 -1.67
CA LEU A 22 6.22 -3.97 -0.32
C LEU A 22 5.20 -4.53 0.68
N ASN A 23 3.92 -4.60 0.31
CA ASN A 23 2.89 -5.25 1.13
C ASN A 23 3.17 -6.74 1.33
N ASN A 24 3.60 -7.47 0.30
CA ASN A 24 4.03 -8.86 0.46
C ASN A 24 5.26 -8.98 1.38
N SER A 25 6.25 -8.08 1.23
CA SER A 25 7.43 -8.06 2.09
C SER A 25 7.06 -7.83 3.56
N SER A 26 6.12 -6.92 3.84
CA SER A 26 5.62 -6.68 5.19
C SER A 26 5.02 -7.94 5.84
N GLN A 27 4.26 -8.73 5.07
CA GLN A 27 3.72 -10.01 5.57
C GLN A 27 4.83 -10.98 5.98
N HIS A 28 5.95 -11.01 5.25
CA HIS A 28 7.10 -11.86 5.58
C HIS A 28 7.91 -11.34 6.77
N LEU A 29 7.94 -10.04 7.00
CA LEU A 29 8.67 -9.41 8.11
C LEU A 29 7.94 -9.56 9.44
N LEU A 30 6.61 -9.51 9.42
CA LEU A 30 5.76 -9.66 10.60
C LEU A 30 5.58 -11.14 10.96
N VAL A 31 6.61 -11.77 11.51
CA VAL A 31 6.66 -13.21 11.80
C VAL A 31 6.10 -13.62 13.17
N GLY A 32 5.51 -14.82 13.24
CA GLY A 32 5.00 -15.44 14.46
C GLY A 32 3.49 -15.29 14.63
N ASP A 33 2.92 -16.03 15.59
CA ASP A 33 1.47 -16.12 15.79
C ASP A 33 0.85 -14.79 16.21
N LYS A 34 1.62 -13.95 16.90
CA LYS A 34 1.18 -12.62 17.33
C LYS A 34 0.69 -11.75 16.18
N PHE A 35 1.33 -11.83 15.01
CA PHE A 35 1.00 -11.02 13.84
C PHE A 35 0.10 -11.76 12.83
N LYS A 36 -0.49 -12.90 13.20
CA LYS A 36 -1.29 -13.70 12.25
C LYS A 36 -2.41 -12.88 11.63
N GLU A 37 -3.20 -12.19 12.45
CA GLU A 37 -4.30 -11.36 11.97
C GLU A 37 -3.81 -10.12 11.21
N ASP A 38 -2.66 -9.57 11.61
CA ASP A 38 -2.08 -8.41 10.93
C ASP A 38 -1.62 -8.76 9.51
N ARG A 39 -1.01 -9.93 9.34
CA ARG A 39 -0.68 -10.46 8.00
C ARG A 39 -1.93 -10.66 7.15
N GLU A 40 -3.03 -11.12 7.73
CA GLU A 40 -4.31 -11.25 7.01
C GLU A 40 -4.85 -9.88 6.56
N ARG A 41 -4.76 -8.85 7.41
CA ARG A 41 -5.16 -7.49 7.04
C ARG A 41 -4.29 -6.92 5.92
N ILE A 42 -2.98 -7.16 5.95
CA ILE A 42 -2.05 -6.76 4.88
C ILE A 42 -2.34 -7.53 3.60
N PHE A 43 -2.63 -8.83 3.70
CA PHE A 43 -3.05 -9.65 2.56
C PHE A 43 -4.30 -9.07 1.89
N LEU A 44 -5.32 -8.71 2.67
CA LEU A 44 -6.54 -8.08 2.16
C LEU A 44 -6.28 -6.70 1.53
N ALA A 45 -5.37 -5.90 2.10
CA ALA A 45 -4.93 -4.66 1.47
C ALA A 45 -4.27 -4.94 0.12
N ASN A 46 -3.46 -5.99 0.04
CA ASN A 46 -2.75 -6.36 -1.17
C ASN A 46 -3.65 -6.93 -2.27
N GLU A 47 -4.73 -7.64 -1.91
CA GLU A 47 -5.78 -8.04 -2.85
C GLU A 47 -6.42 -6.82 -3.53
N LYS A 48 -6.65 -5.74 -2.77
CA LYS A 48 -7.16 -4.49 -3.34
C LYS A 48 -6.16 -3.80 -4.26
N VAL A 49 -4.86 -3.93 -4.01
CA VAL A 49 -3.81 -3.47 -4.94
C VAL A 49 -3.89 -4.23 -6.26
N LEU A 50 -4.17 -5.55 -6.23
CA LEU A 50 -4.42 -6.32 -7.44
C LEU A 50 -5.65 -5.82 -8.20
N ASP A 51 -6.69 -5.39 -7.51
CA ASP A 51 -7.87 -4.82 -8.16
C ASP A 51 -7.55 -3.49 -8.87
N VAL A 52 -6.70 -2.64 -8.26
CA VAL A 52 -6.14 -1.46 -8.94
C VAL A 52 -5.36 -1.85 -10.20
N LEU A 53 -4.56 -2.91 -10.15
CA LEU A 53 -3.80 -3.40 -11.30
C LEU A 53 -4.70 -3.94 -12.42
N LYS A 54 -5.87 -4.50 -12.09
CA LYS A 54 -6.85 -5.02 -13.07
C LYS A 54 -7.68 -3.91 -13.71
N GLU A 55 -7.77 -2.73 -13.10
CA GLU A 55 -8.56 -1.62 -13.62
C GLU A 55 -7.95 -1.01 -14.90
N LYS A 56 -8.80 -0.83 -15.90
CA LYS A 56 -8.46 -0.33 -17.23
C LYS A 56 -8.83 1.14 -17.41
N ASN A 57 -9.85 1.59 -16.69
CA ASN A 57 -10.48 2.88 -16.87
C ASN A 57 -10.00 3.85 -15.82
N LYS A 58 -9.54 5.02 -16.26
CA LYS A 58 -9.06 6.08 -15.37
C LYS A 58 -10.10 6.46 -14.29
N SER A 59 -11.38 6.45 -14.64
CA SER A 59 -12.49 6.76 -13.72
C SER A 59 -12.62 5.76 -12.56
N GLY A 60 -12.25 4.49 -12.77
CA GLY A 60 -12.27 3.45 -11.73
C GLY A 60 -11.03 3.45 -10.82
N LEU A 61 -9.92 4.03 -11.28
CA LEU A 61 -8.65 4.00 -10.54
C LEU A 61 -8.70 4.76 -9.22
N ILE A 62 -9.30 5.95 -9.18
CA ILE A 62 -9.35 6.75 -7.94
C ILE A 62 -10.20 6.07 -6.85
N PRO A 63 -11.42 5.57 -7.14
CA PRO A 63 -12.16 4.75 -6.17
C PRO A 63 -11.39 3.51 -5.70
N ALA A 64 -10.75 2.78 -6.61
CA ALA A 64 -9.99 1.59 -6.27
C ALA A 64 -8.79 1.92 -5.34
N LEU A 65 -8.02 2.96 -5.67
CA LEU A 65 -6.93 3.46 -4.84
C LEU A 65 -7.38 3.89 -3.45
N ARG A 66 -8.54 4.55 -3.34
CA ARG A 66 -9.12 4.93 -2.04
C ARG A 66 -9.38 3.69 -1.17
N SER A 67 -9.96 2.64 -1.74
CA SER A 67 -10.21 1.39 -1.03
C SER A 67 -8.92 0.74 -0.52
N VAL A 68 -7.83 0.84 -1.29
CA VAL A 68 -6.50 0.39 -0.85
C VAL A 68 -6.00 1.23 0.33
N PHE A 69 -6.05 2.56 0.25
CA PHE A 69 -5.59 3.44 1.33
C PHE A 69 -6.33 3.20 2.66
N GLU A 70 -7.64 2.96 2.61
CA GLU A 70 -8.42 2.60 3.79
C GLU A 70 -7.92 1.29 4.41
N SER A 71 -7.65 0.28 3.59
CA SER A 71 -7.12 -1.01 4.04
C SER A 71 -5.70 -0.94 4.58
N GLU A 72 -4.78 -0.23 3.91
CA GLU A 72 -3.41 -0.05 4.38
C GLU A 72 -3.37 0.76 5.68
N THR A 73 -4.18 1.81 5.80
CA THR A 73 -4.29 2.60 7.04
C THR A 73 -4.76 1.72 8.20
N ASN A 74 -5.78 0.90 7.98
CA ASN A 74 -6.23 -0.07 8.98
C ASN A 74 -5.15 -1.09 9.33
N ALA A 75 -4.43 -1.64 8.33
CA ALA A 75 -3.34 -2.58 8.57
C ALA A 75 -2.22 -1.96 9.42
N VAL A 76 -1.77 -0.74 9.09
CA VAL A 76 -0.75 -0.02 9.87
C VAL A 76 -1.21 0.19 11.31
N PHE A 77 -2.47 0.61 11.50
CA PHE A 77 -3.01 0.84 12.84
C PHE A 77 -3.00 -0.44 13.67
N GLN A 78 -3.45 -1.56 13.11
CA GLN A 78 -3.52 -2.84 13.84
C GLN A 78 -2.13 -3.42 14.12
N VAL A 79 -1.19 -3.35 13.16
CA VAL A 79 0.20 -3.74 13.40
C VAL A 79 0.76 -2.94 14.58
N LYS A 80 0.58 -1.61 14.61
CA LYS A 80 1.03 -0.76 15.73
C LYS A 80 0.45 -1.19 17.07
N VAL A 81 -0.81 -1.61 17.14
CA VAL A 81 -1.42 -2.13 18.37
C VAL A 81 -0.74 -3.44 18.80
N SER A 82 -0.42 -4.31 17.84
CA SER A 82 0.32 -5.56 18.08
C SER A 82 1.80 -5.35 18.43
N CYS A 83 2.36 -4.14 18.20
CA CYS A 83 3.78 -3.82 18.41
C CYS A 83 4.19 -3.61 19.87
N THR A 84 3.97 -4.62 20.69
CA THR A 84 4.34 -4.64 22.11
C THR A 84 5.23 -5.84 22.44
N GLY A 85 5.97 -5.79 23.55
CA GLY A 85 6.79 -6.91 24.04
C GLY A 85 8.27 -6.82 23.68
N SER A 86 8.84 -7.96 23.25
CA SER A 86 10.30 -8.17 23.10
C SER A 86 10.93 -7.24 22.05
N GLN A 87 12.25 -7.03 22.13
CA GLN A 87 12.98 -6.26 21.12
C GLN A 87 12.82 -6.84 19.70
N LYS A 88 12.89 -8.17 19.56
CA LYS A 88 12.64 -8.86 18.29
C LYS A 88 11.28 -8.52 17.69
N THR A 89 10.24 -8.42 18.54
CA THR A 89 8.90 -8.03 18.12
C THR A 89 8.85 -6.58 17.64
N LYS A 90 9.54 -5.67 18.35
CA LYS A 90 9.65 -4.26 17.96
C LYS A 90 10.40 -4.08 16.64
N ASP A 91 11.47 -4.82 16.42
CA ASP A 91 12.25 -4.76 15.17
C ASP A 91 11.42 -5.25 13.98
N ALA A 92 10.72 -6.38 14.13
CA ALA A 92 9.79 -6.91 13.12
C ALA A 92 8.69 -5.90 12.79
N CYS A 93 8.15 -5.25 13.83
CA CYS A 93 7.18 -4.17 13.69
C CYS A 93 7.69 -2.97 12.91
N ASN A 94 8.87 -2.46 13.26
CA ASN A 94 9.45 -1.31 12.59
C ASN A 94 9.62 -1.59 11.10
N LEU A 95 10.20 -2.74 10.76
CA LEU A 95 10.40 -3.13 9.36
C LEU A 95 9.06 -3.36 8.63
N GLY A 96 8.12 -4.06 9.27
CA GLY A 96 6.81 -4.34 8.68
C GLY A 96 5.98 -3.06 8.44
N ILE A 97 5.94 -2.15 9.42
CA ILE A 97 5.25 -0.86 9.30
C ILE A 97 5.93 0.00 8.24
N THR A 98 7.25 0.10 8.23
CA THR A 98 7.99 0.87 7.22
C THR A 98 7.67 0.36 5.81
N ALA A 99 7.62 -0.95 5.60
CA ALA A 99 7.25 -1.51 4.30
C ALA A 99 5.84 -1.11 3.86
N ILE A 100 4.85 -1.13 4.77
CA ILE A 100 3.47 -0.70 4.44
C ILE A 100 3.42 0.81 4.15
N CYS A 101 4.14 1.63 4.92
CA CYS A 101 4.20 3.08 4.67
C CYS A 101 4.81 3.39 3.29
N LEU A 102 5.89 2.68 2.91
CA LEU A 102 6.47 2.82 1.57
C LEU A 102 5.50 2.36 0.48
N ALA A 103 4.72 1.30 0.72
CA ALA A 103 3.67 0.88 -0.21
C ALA A 103 2.62 1.99 -0.41
N THR A 104 2.20 2.61 0.69
CA THR A 104 1.29 3.76 0.66
C THR A 104 1.88 4.94 -0.14
N GLU A 105 3.16 5.26 0.03
CA GLU A 105 3.84 6.32 -0.73
C GLU A 105 3.85 6.02 -2.24
N GLU A 106 4.14 4.78 -2.63
CA GLU A 106 4.06 4.36 -4.03
C GLU A 106 2.63 4.47 -4.60
N LEU A 107 1.61 4.17 -3.80
CA LEU A 107 0.22 4.37 -4.22
C LEU A 107 -0.14 5.86 -4.32
N VAL A 108 0.43 6.73 -3.49
CA VAL A 108 0.29 8.19 -3.64
C VAL A 108 0.93 8.65 -4.95
N ASN A 109 2.12 8.15 -5.28
CA ASN A 109 2.78 8.39 -6.57
C ASN A 109 1.90 7.97 -7.75
N ALA A 110 1.31 6.77 -7.69
CA ALA A 110 0.35 6.32 -8.70
C ALA A 110 -0.87 7.25 -8.79
N THR A 111 -1.41 7.67 -7.64
CA THR A 111 -2.58 8.55 -7.55
C THR A 111 -2.32 9.89 -8.23
N ILE A 112 -1.15 10.49 -8.05
CA ILE A 112 -0.76 11.77 -8.68
C ILE A 112 -0.82 11.70 -10.21
N VAL A 113 -0.54 10.53 -10.81
CA VAL A 113 -0.55 10.34 -12.28
C VAL A 113 -1.98 10.34 -12.83
N VAL A 114 -2.95 9.86 -12.06
CA VAL A 114 -4.34 9.70 -12.50
C VAL A 114 -5.29 10.76 -11.94
N ALA A 115 -4.86 11.54 -10.95
CA ALA A 115 -5.60 12.67 -10.41
C ALA A 115 -5.85 13.77 -11.46
N ASP A 116 -6.96 14.47 -11.33
CA ASP A 116 -7.17 15.72 -12.07
C ASP A 116 -6.27 16.86 -11.52
N LYS A 117 -6.26 18.01 -12.21
CA LYS A 117 -5.40 19.16 -11.84
C LYS A 117 -5.65 19.67 -10.42
N ALA A 118 -6.92 19.71 -9.99
CA ALA A 118 -7.30 20.22 -8.67
C ALA A 118 -6.93 19.21 -7.57
N GLN A 119 -7.21 17.92 -7.79
CA GLN A 119 -6.82 16.82 -6.93
C GLN A 119 -5.30 16.72 -6.78
N LYS A 120 -4.56 16.75 -7.89
CA LYS A 120 -3.09 16.70 -7.89
C LYS A 120 -2.49 17.83 -7.06
N LYS A 121 -3.00 19.06 -7.19
CA LYS A 121 -2.54 20.20 -6.39
C LYS A 121 -2.76 19.97 -4.88
N LYS A 122 -3.89 19.36 -4.50
CA LYS A 122 -4.16 19.02 -3.10
C LYS A 122 -3.23 17.93 -2.58
N ILE A 123 -2.97 16.89 -3.37
CA ILE A 123 -2.06 15.80 -3.01
C ILE A 123 -0.63 16.35 -2.81
N LEU A 124 -0.11 17.12 -3.76
CA LEU A 124 1.24 17.70 -3.66
C LEU A 124 1.37 18.71 -2.52
N LYS A 125 0.29 19.37 -2.12
CA LYS A 125 0.30 20.25 -0.93
C LYS A 125 0.39 19.43 0.37
N ALA A 126 -0.26 18.27 0.43
CA ALA A 126 -0.23 17.38 1.58
C ALA A 126 1.09 16.59 1.66
N TYR A 127 1.71 16.30 0.50
CA TYR A 127 2.93 15.53 0.37
C TYR A 127 3.95 16.29 -0.49
N PRO A 128 4.59 17.35 0.05
CA PRO A 128 5.49 18.22 -0.71
C PRO A 128 6.84 17.58 -1.06
N THR A 129 7.21 16.49 -0.38
CA THR A 129 8.49 15.79 -0.49
C THR A 129 8.46 14.56 -1.41
N ILE A 130 7.38 14.37 -2.17
CA ILE A 130 7.24 13.31 -3.17
C ILE A 130 7.38 13.89 -4.58
#